data_AF-X1C6K5-F1
#
_entry.id   AF-X1C6K5-F1
#
_cell.length_a   1.000
_cell.length_b   1.000
_cell.length_c   1.000
_cell.angle_alpha   90.00
_cell.angle_beta   90.00
_cell.angle_gamma   90.00
#
_symmetry.space_group_name_H-M   'P 1'
#
loop_
_entity.id
_entity.type
_entity.pdbx_description
1 polymer ?
#
loop_
_entity_poly.entity_id
_entity_poly.type
_entity_poly.pdbx_seq_one_letter_code
_entity_poly.pdbx_strand_id
1 'polypeptide(L)'
;MTFTNDMYPRAVSDSWEICKTLVKKGASIGANATIICNTTLGEYCMIGSGAVVTRDVPAHGLVVGNPARLVGYVCKCGQPLKDEISRDDKSIKMQCSKCNNETVISIKK
;
A
#
# COMPACT_ATOMS: atom_id res chain seq x y z
N MET A 1 -9.05 11.94 -2.58
CA MET A 1 -8.39 10.70 -3.04
C MET A 1 -8.98 10.36 -4.40
N THR A 2 -8.20 9.73 -5.27
CA THR A 2 -8.62 9.43 -6.64
C THR A 2 -8.22 8.01 -7.02
N PHE A 3 -9.12 7.27 -7.64
CA PHE A 3 -8.83 6.01 -8.32
C PHE A 3 -8.95 6.26 -9.81
N THR A 4 -7.93 5.88 -10.58
CA THR A 4 -8.12 5.78 -12.03
C THR A 4 -8.90 4.51 -12.34
N ASN A 5 -9.53 4.45 -13.50
CA ASN A 5 -10.36 3.33 -13.96
C ASN A 5 -9.88 2.75 -15.30
N ASP A 6 -8.92 3.41 -15.95
CA ASP A 6 -8.32 3.02 -17.23
C ASP A 6 -6.82 3.38 -17.19
N MET A 7 -5.98 2.53 -17.79
CA MET A 7 -4.54 2.75 -17.93
C MET A 7 -4.22 3.79 -19.02
N TYR A 8 -5.11 3.96 -20.00
CA TYR A 8 -4.91 4.83 -21.15
C TYR A 8 -6.11 5.75 -21.39
N PRO A 9 -6.47 6.63 -20.43
CA PRO A 9 -7.66 7.44 -20.52
C PRO A 9 -7.62 8.41 -21.72
N ARG A 10 -8.70 8.45 -22.50
CA ARG A 10 -8.91 9.39 -23.61
C ARG A 10 -10.32 9.97 -23.55
N ALA A 11 -10.45 11.28 -23.73
CA ALA A 11 -11.72 12.00 -23.56
C ALA A 11 -12.83 11.59 -24.55
N VAL A 12 -12.44 11.12 -25.73
CA VAL A 12 -13.37 10.69 -26.80
C VAL A 12 -12.83 9.39 -27.38
N SER A 13 -13.00 8.29 -26.65
CA SER A 13 -12.70 6.94 -27.14
C SER A 13 -13.69 5.93 -26.57
N ASP A 14 -14.23 5.09 -27.44
CA ASP A 14 -15.13 3.99 -27.04
C ASP A 14 -14.35 2.73 -26.61
N SER A 15 -13.03 2.74 -26.75
CA SER A 15 -12.15 1.58 -26.51
C SER A 15 -11.59 1.48 -25.08
N TRP A 16 -12.25 2.07 -24.10
CA TRP A 16 -11.75 2.10 -22.73
C TRP A 16 -11.96 0.74 -22.04
N GLU A 17 -10.96 0.30 -21.28
CA GLU A 17 -11.02 -0.94 -20.51
C GLU A 17 -11.09 -0.63 -19.01
N ILE A 18 -12.16 -1.09 -18.35
CA ILE A 18 -12.31 -0.95 -16.90
C ILE A 18 -11.26 -1.81 -16.20
N CYS A 19 -10.26 -1.15 -15.64
CA CYS A 19 -9.24 -1.78 -14.82
C CYS A 19 -9.67 -1.80 -13.34
N LYS A 20 -9.64 -2.98 -12.73
CA LYS A 20 -10.04 -3.16 -11.33
C LYS A 20 -8.94 -2.66 -10.39
N THR A 21 -9.33 -2.04 -9.28
CA THR A 21 -8.43 -1.76 -8.15
C THR A 21 -8.93 -2.52 -6.93
N LEU A 22 -8.08 -3.34 -6.32
CA LEU A 22 -8.44 -4.12 -5.14
C LEU A 22 -7.89 -3.45 -3.89
N VAL A 23 -8.79 -2.99 -3.02
CA VAL A 23 -8.42 -2.46 -1.70
C VAL A 23 -8.74 -3.51 -0.65
N LYS A 24 -7.72 -4.10 -0.02
CA LYS A 24 -7.90 -5.13 1.00
C LYS A 24 -8.22 -4.52 2.38
N LYS A 25 -8.64 -5.39 3.30
CA LYS A 25 -9.06 -5.04 4.66
C LYS A 25 -8.05 -4.15 5.37
N GLY A 26 -8.53 -3.07 5.97
CA GLY A 26 -7.74 -2.18 6.84
C GLY A 26 -6.73 -1.29 6.12
N ALA A 27 -6.64 -1.34 4.79
CA ALA A 27 -5.81 -0.41 4.03
C ALA A 27 -6.26 1.03 4.27
N SER A 28 -5.29 1.91 4.49
CA SER A 28 -5.51 3.33 4.76
C SER A 28 -4.97 4.17 3.60
N ILE A 29 -5.80 5.07 3.07
CA ILE A 29 -5.44 5.92 1.93
C ILE A 29 -5.38 7.37 2.39
N GLY A 30 -4.18 7.95 2.36
CA GLY A 30 -3.93 9.34 2.76
C GLY A 30 -4.68 10.35 1.89
N ALA A 31 -4.84 11.55 2.46
CA ALA A 31 -5.53 12.64 1.78
C ALA A 31 -4.84 12.97 0.44
N ASN A 32 -5.63 13.26 -0.59
CA ASN A 32 -5.14 13.56 -1.94
C ASN A 32 -4.22 12.50 -2.59
N ALA A 33 -4.20 11.26 -2.11
CA ALA A 33 -3.51 10.18 -2.81
C ALA A 33 -4.26 9.79 -4.10
N THR A 34 -3.50 9.37 -5.12
CA THR A 34 -3.99 8.86 -6.40
C THR A 34 -3.54 7.42 -6.57
N ILE A 35 -4.47 6.52 -6.86
CA ILE A 35 -4.22 5.10 -7.09
C ILE A 35 -4.45 4.80 -8.57
N ILE A 36 -3.39 4.39 -9.28
CA ILE A 36 -3.52 3.90 -10.66
C ILE A 36 -4.25 2.55 -10.62
N CYS A 37 -5.19 2.37 -11.53
CA CYS A 37 -5.95 1.14 -11.69
C CYS A 37 -5.08 -0.09 -11.96
N ASN A 38 -5.67 -1.28 -11.88
CA ASN A 38 -4.94 -2.54 -11.94
C ASN A 38 -3.91 -2.72 -10.81
N THR A 39 -4.16 -2.07 -9.66
CA THR A 39 -3.33 -2.13 -8.46
C THR A 39 -4.07 -2.85 -7.33
N THR A 40 -3.33 -3.64 -6.56
CA THR A 40 -3.78 -4.22 -5.29
C THR A 40 -3.13 -3.50 -4.11
N LEU A 41 -3.96 -2.96 -3.21
CA LEU A 41 -3.54 -2.46 -1.91
C LEU A 41 -3.66 -3.57 -0.87
N GLY A 42 -2.53 -3.97 -0.29
CA GLY A 42 -2.42 -5.02 0.71
C GLY A 42 -3.18 -4.74 2.01
N GLU A 43 -3.42 -5.78 2.80
CA GLU A 43 -4.10 -5.63 4.09
C GLU A 43 -3.31 -4.69 5.01
N TYR A 44 -4.00 -3.76 5.67
CA TYR A 44 -3.42 -2.78 6.59
C TYR A 44 -2.26 -1.95 6.02
N CYS A 45 -2.09 -1.87 4.70
CA CYS A 45 -1.11 -0.95 4.11
C CYS A 45 -1.51 0.51 4.38
N MET A 46 -0.55 1.42 4.29
CA MET A 46 -0.79 2.86 4.44
C MET A 46 -0.20 3.63 3.28
N ILE A 47 -1.06 4.36 2.57
CA ILE A 47 -0.68 5.27 1.50
C ILE A 47 -0.54 6.66 2.09
N GLY A 48 0.64 7.26 1.97
CA GLY A 48 0.88 8.64 2.39
C GLY A 48 0.02 9.64 1.63
N SER A 49 -0.27 10.77 2.26
CA SER A 49 -1.00 11.86 1.62
C SER A 49 -0.26 12.37 0.38
N GLY A 50 -1.00 12.64 -0.69
CA GLY A 50 -0.46 13.09 -1.98
C GLY A 50 0.34 12.04 -2.76
N ALA A 51 0.41 10.79 -2.29
CA ALA A 51 1.16 9.76 -3.00
C ALA A 51 0.46 9.31 -4.30
N VAL A 52 1.24 9.00 -5.33
CA VAL A 52 0.75 8.45 -6.61
C VAL A 52 1.18 6.99 -6.71
N VAL A 53 0.25 6.08 -6.42
CA VAL A 53 0.51 4.64 -6.38
C VAL A 53 0.41 4.07 -7.78
N THR A 54 1.52 3.53 -8.27
CA THR A 54 1.69 3.02 -9.64
C THR A 54 1.83 1.49 -9.70
N ARG A 55 1.81 0.81 -8.55
CA ARG A 55 2.03 -0.65 -8.42
C ARG A 55 1.45 -1.17 -7.12
N ASP A 56 1.30 -2.48 -7.03
CA ASP A 56 0.84 -3.17 -5.83
C ASP A 56 1.60 -2.74 -4.57
N VAL A 57 0.85 -2.58 -3.48
CA VAL A 57 1.37 -2.24 -2.17
C VAL A 57 1.28 -3.48 -1.29
N PRO A 58 2.38 -3.95 -0.68
CA PRO A 58 2.35 -5.14 0.17
C PRO A 58 1.50 -4.88 1.43
N ALA A 59 1.05 -5.97 2.06
CA ALA A 59 0.38 -5.87 3.36
C ALA A 59 1.29 -5.15 4.37
N HIS A 60 0.69 -4.30 5.20
CA HIS A 60 1.39 -3.42 6.14
C HIS A 60 2.37 -2.42 5.50
N GLY A 61 2.52 -2.37 4.17
CA GLY A 61 3.46 -1.48 3.51
C GLY A 61 3.10 -0.02 3.69
N LEU A 62 4.08 0.82 4.01
CA LEU A 62 3.97 2.28 4.02
C LEU A 62 4.60 2.83 2.75
N VAL A 63 3.79 3.45 1.89
CA VAL A 63 4.26 4.06 0.65
C VAL A 63 4.02 5.56 0.62
N VAL A 64 4.97 6.34 0.09
CA VAL A 64 4.88 7.80 -0.02
C VAL A 64 5.48 8.30 -1.33
N GLY A 65 5.11 9.53 -1.73
CA GLY A 65 5.71 10.23 -2.88
C GLY A 65 5.01 10.00 -4.22
N ASN A 66 5.51 10.67 -5.25
CA ASN A 66 5.05 10.55 -6.63
C ASN A 66 6.27 10.35 -7.57
N PRO A 67 6.45 9.15 -8.16
CA PRO A 67 5.65 7.93 -7.94
C PRO A 67 5.89 7.33 -6.54
N ALA A 68 4.89 6.66 -5.98
CA ALA A 68 4.95 6.13 -4.62
C ALA A 68 6.05 5.06 -4.48
N ARG A 69 6.76 5.12 -3.34
CA ARG A 69 7.84 4.18 -2.98
C ARG A 69 7.59 3.62 -1.59
N LEU A 70 7.86 2.34 -1.42
CA LEU A 70 7.84 1.67 -0.11
C LEU A 70 8.98 2.23 0.73
N VAL A 71 8.63 2.82 1.88
CA VAL A 71 9.60 3.41 2.82
C VAL A 71 9.66 2.65 4.15
N GLY A 72 8.78 1.68 4.35
CA GLY A 72 8.74 0.85 5.55
C GLY A 72 7.42 0.13 5.70
N TYR A 73 7.10 -0.26 6.94
CA TYR A 73 5.86 -0.95 7.28
C TYR A 73 5.17 -0.27 8.47
N VAL A 74 3.86 -0.48 8.58
CA VAL A 74 3.01 0.06 9.65
C VAL A 74 2.28 -1.04 10.40
N CYS A 75 2.09 -0.83 11.69
CA CYS A 75 1.23 -1.66 12.52
C CYS A 75 -0.25 -1.42 12.17
N LYS A 76 -1.13 -2.34 12.58
CA LYS A 76 -2.60 -2.18 12.51
C LYS A 76 -3.10 -0.92 13.22
N CYS A 77 -2.35 -0.38 14.19
CA CYS A 77 -2.67 0.87 14.89
C CYS A 77 -2.21 2.13 14.13
N GLY A 78 -1.59 1.99 12.97
CA GLY A 78 -1.13 3.08 12.11
C GLY A 78 0.27 3.63 12.43
N GLN A 79 0.96 3.11 13.45
CA GLN A 79 2.33 3.53 13.75
C GLN A 79 3.36 2.80 12.87
N PRO A 80 4.44 3.49 12.44
CA PRO A 80 5.56 2.82 11.77
C PRO A 80 6.17 1.72 12.65
N LEU A 81 6.45 0.57 12.05
CA LEU A 81 7.18 -0.53 12.67
C LEU A 81 8.68 -0.24 12.56
N LYS A 82 9.39 -0.27 13.69
CA LYS A 82 10.84 0.01 13.77
C LYS A 82 11.63 -1.17 14.31
N ASP A 83 11.02 -1.95 15.20
CA ASP A 83 11.69 -3.00 15.94
C ASP A 83 11.50 -4.34 15.24
N GLU A 84 12.58 -4.91 14.74
CA GLU A 84 12.63 -6.26 14.17
C GLU A 84 12.90 -7.28 15.29
N ILE A 85 11.99 -8.24 15.47
CA ILE A 85 12.11 -9.31 16.47
C ILE A 85 12.89 -10.49 15.90
N SER A 86 12.50 -10.94 14.71
CA SER A 86 13.12 -12.09 14.05
C SER A 86 12.95 -12.00 12.53
N ARG A 87 13.89 -12.58 11.79
CA ARG A 87 13.86 -12.66 10.34
C ARG A 87 14.15 -14.08 9.88
N ASP A 88 13.23 -14.57 9.06
CA ASP A 88 13.35 -15.82 8.31
C ASP A 88 13.59 -15.48 6.82
N ASP A 89 13.92 -16.49 6.01
CA ASP A 89 14.13 -16.31 4.56
C ASP A 89 12.93 -15.73 3.80
N LYS A 90 11.73 -15.79 4.39
CA LYS A 90 10.45 -15.43 3.76
C LYS A 90 9.66 -14.38 4.54
N SER A 91 10.04 -14.06 5.77
CA SER A 91 9.25 -13.18 6.64
C SER A 91 10.07 -12.44 7.68
N ILE A 92 9.60 -11.25 8.05
CA ILE A 92 10.12 -10.44 9.14
C ILE A 92 9.02 -10.30 10.18
N LYS A 93 9.29 -10.69 11.43
CA LYS A 93 8.44 -10.36 12.56
C LYS A 93 8.88 -9.02 13.13
N MET A 94 7.95 -8.07 13.20
CA MET A 94 8.19 -6.75 13.76
C MET A 94 7.22 -6.46 14.90
N GLN A 95 7.67 -5.69 15.89
CA GLN A 95 6.84 -5.22 16.98
C GLN A 95 6.53 -3.74 16.86
N CYS A 96 5.32 -3.36 17.26
CA CYS A 96 4.95 -1.96 17.39
C CYS A 96 5.27 -1.43 18.79
N SER A 97 6.09 -0.39 18.87
CA SER A 97 6.44 0.29 20.12
C SER A 97 5.26 0.96 20.85
N LYS A 98 4.14 1.23 20.16
CA LYS A 98 2.98 1.89 20.76
C LYS A 98 1.96 0.93 21.36
N CYS A 99 1.64 -0.16 20.65
CA CYS A 99 0.57 -1.08 21.06
C CYS A 99 1.06 -2.50 21.32
N ASN A 100 2.37 -2.74 21.28
CA ASN A 100 3.04 -4.03 21.51
C ASN A 100 2.59 -5.18 20.61
N ASN A 101 1.74 -4.91 19.61
CA ASN A 101 1.28 -5.90 18.65
C ASN A 101 2.44 -6.32 17.75
N GLU A 102 2.49 -7.62 17.50
CA GLU A 102 3.41 -8.22 16.55
C GLU A 102 2.77 -8.28 15.16
N THR A 103 3.57 -8.07 14.14
CA THR A 103 3.16 -8.15 12.74
C THR A 103 4.17 -8.96 11.97
N VAL A 104 3.68 -9.95 11.22
CA VAL A 104 4.49 -10.76 10.32
C VAL A 104 4.39 -10.16 8.93
N ILE A 105 5.51 -9.71 8.39
CA ILE A 105 5.62 -9.14 7.06
C ILE A 105 6.23 -10.20 6.15
N SER A 106 5.52 -10.55 5.08
CA SER A 106 6.05 -11.46 4.06
C SER A 106 6.99 -10.73 3.12
N ILE A 107 8.22 -11.22 2.98
CA ILE A 107 9.16 -10.75 1.95
C ILE A 107 8.87 -11.58 0.70
N LYS A 108 8.32 -10.96 -0.35
CA LYS A 108 8.32 -11.56 -1.68
C LYS A 108 9.74 -11.39 -2.24
N LYS A 109 10.41 -12.50 -2.57
CA LYS A 109 11.61 -12.47 -3.42
C LYS A 109 11.27 -11.89 -4.79
#